data_AF-A0A445AUU2-F1
#
_entry.id   AF-A0A445AUU2-F1
#
_cell.length_a   1.000
_cell.length_b   1.000
_cell.length_c   1.000
_cell.angle_alpha   90.00
_cell.angle_beta   90.00
_cell.angle_gamma   90.00
#
_symmetry.space_group_name_H-M   'P 1'
#
loop_
_entity.id
_entity.type
_entity.pdbx_description
1 polymer ?
#
loop_
_entity_poly.entity_id
_entity_poly.type
_entity_poly.pdbx_seq_one_letter_code
_entity_poly.pdbx_strand_id
1 'polypeptide(L)'
;MGDSFYEYLLKAWILGNKTEAVKYYREMWETSMQGLESLIKRSTPSSFAYITEKLGNTVYDKMDELACFVPGMLALGSSGYDPEEAGKFMSLAEELARTCYNFYQLTPTKLAGENYYFRQGEDMLVGTSWNIQRPETIESLFYLWRLTGNNTYREWAWDIFEAFESNSRIASGYVGLKDVNTGAQDDMMQSFFLAETLKYLYLLFSPPSVISLDEWVFNTEAHPLRIRTRNDVHEEQLNLDQEDKFPSHLLGRKEGRLENK
;
A
#
# COMPACT_ATOMS: atom_id res chain seq x y z
N MET A 1 -6.64 9.65 7.03
CA MET A 1 -7.11 10.29 5.78
C MET A 1 -5.97 11.12 5.21
N GLY A 2 -5.11 10.52 4.38
CA GLY A 2 -3.97 11.20 3.78
C GLY A 2 -2.95 10.27 3.12
N ASP A 3 -2.93 9.00 3.50
CA ASP A 3 -2.14 7.89 2.94
C ASP A 3 -1.83 7.98 1.43
N SER A 4 -2.81 7.60 0.60
CA SER A 4 -2.67 7.37 -0.84
C SER A 4 -2.37 8.64 -1.65
N PHE A 5 -2.56 9.83 -1.06
CA PHE A 5 -2.08 11.08 -1.65
C PHE A 5 -0.56 11.04 -1.81
N TYR A 6 0.17 10.72 -0.74
CA TYR A 6 1.64 10.66 -0.76
C TYR A 6 2.15 9.51 -1.64
N GLU A 7 1.45 8.38 -1.60
CA GLU A 7 1.69 7.23 -2.46
C GLU A 7 1.62 7.61 -3.95
N TYR A 8 0.60 8.39 -4.33
CA TYR A 8 0.37 8.79 -5.71
C TYR A 8 1.35 9.85 -6.21
N LEU A 9 1.92 10.68 -5.33
CA LEU A 9 3.03 11.57 -5.73
C LEU A 9 4.19 10.73 -6.29
N LEU A 10 4.60 9.69 -5.58
CA LEU A 10 5.66 8.81 -6.06
C LEU A 10 5.22 7.97 -7.27
N LYS A 11 4.03 7.37 -7.21
CA LYS A 11 3.56 6.47 -8.27
C LYS A 11 3.25 7.21 -9.57
N ALA A 12 2.82 8.48 -9.54
CA ALA A 12 2.64 9.30 -10.74
C ALA A 12 3.98 9.65 -11.41
N TRP A 13 5.00 9.97 -10.62
CA TRP A 13 6.38 10.15 -11.11
C TRP A 13 6.88 8.89 -11.84
N ILE A 14 6.67 7.72 -11.25
CA ILE A 14 7.07 6.43 -11.85
C ILE A 14 6.23 6.12 -13.09
N LEU A 15 4.90 6.28 -13.03
CA LEU A 15 3.98 6.03 -14.14
C LEU A 15 4.35 6.84 -15.38
N GLY A 16 4.76 8.10 -15.20
CA GLY A 16 5.22 8.99 -16.26
C GLY A 16 6.62 8.69 -16.80
N ASN A 17 7.24 7.59 -16.37
CA ASN A 17 8.59 7.16 -16.70
C ASN A 17 9.67 8.17 -16.28
N LYS A 18 9.48 8.83 -15.14
CA LYS A 18 10.52 9.67 -14.50
C LYS A 18 11.08 10.78 -15.42
N THR A 19 10.21 11.38 -16.24
CA THR A 19 10.58 12.44 -17.19
C THR A 19 10.41 13.83 -16.59
N GLU A 20 11.04 14.86 -17.17
CA GLU A 20 10.92 16.24 -16.69
C GLU A 20 9.43 16.70 -16.61
N ALA A 21 8.59 16.23 -17.55
CA ALA A 21 7.17 16.51 -17.61
C ALA A 21 6.35 16.09 -16.39
N VAL A 22 6.88 15.19 -15.55
CA VAL A 22 6.22 14.70 -14.32
C VAL A 22 7.06 14.92 -13.07
N LYS A 23 8.16 15.66 -13.17
CA LYS A 23 9.13 15.87 -12.08
C LYS A 23 8.55 16.57 -10.85
N TYR A 24 7.58 17.46 -11.04
CA TYR A 24 6.92 18.13 -9.92
C TYR A 24 6.29 17.14 -8.93
N TYR A 25 5.83 15.97 -9.38
CA TYR A 25 5.33 14.92 -8.48
C TYR A 25 6.44 14.37 -7.58
N ARG A 26 7.64 14.21 -8.12
CA ARG A 26 8.81 13.79 -7.34
C ARG A 26 9.16 14.86 -6.30
N GLU A 27 9.25 16.12 -6.69
CA GLU A 27 9.58 17.22 -5.77
C GLU A 27 8.55 17.35 -4.63
N MET A 28 7.26 17.18 -4.92
CA MET A 28 6.21 17.16 -3.91
C MET A 28 6.35 15.95 -2.97
N TRP A 29 6.70 14.78 -3.49
CA TRP A 29 6.94 13.59 -2.67
C TRP A 29 8.14 13.81 -1.74
N GLU A 30 9.27 14.31 -2.25
CA GLU A 30 10.47 14.58 -1.46
C GLU A 30 10.22 15.60 -0.36
N THR A 31 9.48 16.68 -0.67
CA THR A 31 9.04 17.66 0.34
C THR A 31 8.17 17.00 1.41
N SER A 32 7.29 16.07 1.01
CA SER A 32 6.44 15.34 1.94
C SER A 32 7.23 14.38 2.84
N MET A 33 8.32 13.77 2.33
CA MET A 33 9.16 12.87 3.11
C MET A 33 9.89 13.59 4.25
N GLN A 34 10.31 14.84 4.05
CA GLN A 34 10.84 15.67 5.14
C GLN A 34 9.80 15.88 6.26
N GLY A 35 8.53 16.06 5.87
CA GLY A 35 7.41 16.12 6.82
C GLY A 35 7.20 14.80 7.55
N LEU A 36 7.22 13.69 6.83
CA LEU A 36 7.08 12.34 7.38
C LEU A 36 8.16 12.04 8.42
N GLU A 37 9.42 12.35 8.14
CA GLU A 37 10.54 12.15 9.07
C GLU A 37 10.31 12.84 10.42
N SER A 38 9.72 14.05 10.41
CA SER A 38 9.38 14.78 11.64
C SER A 38 8.31 14.11 12.49
N LEU A 39 7.57 13.15 11.94
CA LEU A 39 6.52 12.38 12.60
C LEU A 39 6.98 10.99 13.05
N ILE A 40 8.20 10.57 12.70
CA ILE A 40 8.76 9.29 13.12
C ILE A 40 9.20 9.36 14.58
N LYS A 41 8.73 8.39 15.37
CA LYS A 41 9.22 8.12 16.72
C LYS A 41 9.59 6.66 16.86
N ARG A 42 10.23 6.32 18.00
CA ARG A 42 10.59 4.95 18.35
C ARG A 42 10.05 4.60 19.74
N SER A 43 9.47 3.41 19.87
CA SER A 43 8.90 2.90 21.12
C SER A 43 9.99 2.58 22.15
N THR A 44 9.56 2.29 23.38
CA THR A 44 10.44 1.72 24.43
C THR A 44 9.77 0.48 25.01
N PRO A 45 10.50 -0.63 25.26
CA PRO A 45 11.95 -0.76 25.21
C PRO A 45 12.56 -1.18 23.86
N SER A 46 11.78 -1.68 22.90
CA SER A 46 12.31 -2.39 21.72
C SER A 46 12.63 -1.51 20.51
N SER A 47 12.47 -0.20 20.64
CA SER A 47 12.76 0.79 19.59
C SER A 47 12.03 0.51 18.27
N PHE A 48 10.75 0.12 18.32
CA PHE A 48 9.93 0.00 17.11
C PHE A 48 9.68 1.38 16.53
N ALA A 49 10.05 1.61 15.26
CA ALA A 49 9.76 2.86 14.58
C ALA A 49 8.26 2.92 14.23
N TYR A 50 7.63 4.07 14.44
CA TYR A 50 6.22 4.27 14.10
C TYR A 50 5.96 5.70 13.64
N ILE A 51 4.89 5.86 12.87
CA ILE A 51 4.47 7.15 12.33
C ILE A 51 3.38 7.69 13.24
N THR A 52 3.60 8.89 13.79
CA THR A 52 2.61 9.57 14.63
C THR A 52 1.55 10.29 13.82
N GLU A 53 0.34 10.41 14.38
CA GLU A 53 -0.67 11.32 13.85
C GLU A 53 -0.47 12.73 14.44
N LYS A 54 -0.77 13.77 13.65
CA LYS A 54 -0.70 15.16 14.10
C LYS A 54 -1.98 15.92 13.78
N LEU A 55 -2.61 16.49 14.81
CA LEU A 55 -3.78 17.38 14.70
C LEU A 55 -3.42 18.75 15.27
N GLY A 56 -3.26 19.73 14.38
CA GLY A 56 -2.74 21.04 14.75
C GLY A 56 -1.34 20.92 15.35
N ASN A 57 -1.19 21.30 16.63
CA ASN A 57 0.07 21.19 17.37
C ASN A 57 0.16 19.92 18.24
N THR A 58 -0.89 19.11 18.29
CA THR A 58 -0.92 17.90 19.11
C THR A 58 -0.47 16.69 18.30
N VAL A 59 0.48 15.95 18.84
CA VAL A 59 0.98 14.68 18.28
C VAL A 59 0.36 13.54 19.07
N TYR A 60 -0.17 12.55 18.36
CA TYR A 60 -0.76 11.35 18.92
C TYR A 60 0.13 10.15 18.57
N ASP A 61 0.56 9.44 19.60
CA ASP A 61 1.33 8.21 19.49
C ASP A 61 0.42 7.02 19.13
N LYS A 62 -0.10 7.09 17.91
CA LYS A 62 -1.01 6.13 17.29
C LYS A 62 -0.60 5.92 15.83
N MET A 63 -0.63 4.68 15.38
CA MET A 63 -0.39 4.30 13.97
C MET A 63 -1.48 3.33 13.52
N ASP A 64 -2.14 3.66 12.41
CA ASP A 64 -3.12 2.78 11.77
C ASP A 64 -2.40 1.69 10.97
N GLU A 65 -3.03 0.53 10.81
CA GLU A 65 -2.53 -0.53 9.91
C GLU A 65 -2.46 -0.01 8.47
N LEU A 66 -3.37 0.90 8.09
CA LEU A 66 -3.29 1.67 6.86
C LEU A 66 -1.93 2.33 6.64
N ALA A 67 -1.23 2.79 7.68
CA ALA A 67 0.09 3.44 7.54
C ALA A 67 1.20 2.44 7.17
N CYS A 68 0.92 1.14 7.20
CA CYS A 68 1.86 0.09 6.81
C CYS A 68 2.11 -0.02 5.31
N PHE A 69 1.53 0.84 4.47
CA PHE A 69 1.94 1.02 3.07
C PHE A 69 3.26 1.81 2.94
N VAL A 70 3.58 2.64 3.94
CA VAL A 70 4.72 3.56 3.91
C VAL A 70 6.07 2.85 3.73
N PRO A 71 6.38 1.72 4.39
CA PRO A 71 7.63 1.01 4.12
C PRO A 71 7.85 0.69 2.63
N GLY A 72 6.83 0.16 1.95
CA GLY A 72 6.88 -0.13 0.52
C GLY A 72 7.07 1.13 -0.32
N MET A 73 6.37 2.22 0.02
CA MET A 73 6.54 3.53 -0.62
C MET A 73 7.96 4.08 -0.45
N LEU A 74 8.54 4.03 0.76
CA LEU A 74 9.89 4.52 1.03
C LEU A 74 10.94 3.69 0.29
N ALA A 75 10.80 2.36 0.33
CA ALA A 75 11.69 1.45 -0.39
C ALA A 75 11.63 1.73 -1.91
N LEU A 76 10.43 1.86 -2.49
CA LEU A 76 10.25 2.20 -3.90
C LEU A 76 10.82 3.59 -4.24
N GLY A 77 10.62 4.57 -3.35
CA GLY A 77 11.05 5.96 -3.51
C GLY A 77 12.55 6.18 -3.35
N SER A 78 13.26 5.24 -2.72
CA SER A 78 14.72 5.28 -2.57
C SER A 78 15.47 5.21 -3.91
N SER A 79 14.83 4.66 -4.96
CA SER A 79 15.41 4.57 -6.30
C SER A 79 15.68 5.95 -6.90
N GLY A 80 16.90 6.17 -7.39
CA GLY A 80 17.33 7.42 -8.04
C GLY A 80 18.10 8.37 -7.14
N TYR A 81 18.19 8.09 -5.84
CA TYR A 81 19.10 8.78 -4.93
C TYR A 81 20.53 8.23 -5.02
N ASP A 82 21.48 9.00 -4.49
CA ASP A 82 22.81 8.47 -4.18
C ASP A 82 22.74 7.39 -3.07
N PRO A 83 23.77 6.54 -2.93
CA PRO A 83 23.72 5.42 -1.98
C PRO A 83 23.51 5.80 -0.51
N GLU A 84 23.94 7.00 -0.09
CA GLU A 84 23.78 7.42 1.30
C GLU A 84 22.31 7.75 1.58
N GLU A 85 21.70 8.57 0.73
CA GLU A 85 20.31 8.99 0.91
C GLU A 85 19.34 7.83 0.65
N ALA A 86 19.60 7.00 -0.36
CA ALA A 86 18.86 5.76 -0.58
C ALA A 86 18.93 4.83 0.65
N GLY A 87 20.09 4.77 1.31
CA GLY A 87 20.30 4.00 2.53
C GLY A 87 19.44 4.47 3.71
N LYS A 88 19.21 5.79 3.85
CA LYS A 88 18.33 6.35 4.90
C LYS A 88 16.87 5.93 4.68
N PHE A 89 16.37 6.08 3.46
CA PHE A 89 15.02 5.66 3.10
C PHE A 89 14.81 4.15 3.31
N MET A 90 15.77 3.34 2.86
CA MET A 90 15.69 1.89 3.02
C MET A 90 15.73 1.51 4.51
N SER A 91 16.64 2.09 5.30
CA SER A 91 16.71 1.79 6.75
C SER A 91 15.39 2.12 7.46
N LEU A 92 14.79 3.27 7.16
CA LEU A 92 13.50 3.64 7.74
C LEU A 92 12.37 2.70 7.26
N ALA A 93 12.38 2.29 5.99
CA ALA A 93 11.44 1.31 5.46
C ALA A 93 11.55 -0.03 6.21
N GLU A 94 12.76 -0.54 6.41
CA GLU A 94 12.99 -1.78 7.15
C GLU A 94 12.52 -1.69 8.62
N GLU A 95 12.81 -0.59 9.29
CA GLU A 95 12.38 -0.35 10.67
C GLU A 95 10.84 -0.29 10.80
N LEU A 96 10.17 0.42 9.89
CA LEU A 96 8.71 0.52 9.88
C LEU A 96 8.05 -0.82 9.49
N ALA A 97 8.61 -1.55 8.52
CA ALA A 97 8.12 -2.88 8.16
C ALA A 97 8.24 -3.87 9.32
N ARG A 98 9.31 -3.78 10.12
CA ARG A 98 9.46 -4.56 11.35
C ARG A 98 8.31 -4.27 12.33
N THR A 99 7.93 -3.01 12.51
CA THR A 99 6.80 -2.61 13.35
C THR A 99 5.49 -3.16 12.81
N CYS A 100 5.22 -2.99 11.51
CA CYS A 100 4.01 -3.49 10.86
C CYS A 100 3.88 -5.02 10.93
N TYR A 101 4.96 -5.77 10.72
CA TYR A 101 4.94 -7.22 10.96
C TYR A 101 4.65 -7.55 12.43
N ASN A 102 5.16 -6.77 13.39
CA ASN A 102 4.87 -6.99 14.81
C ASN A 102 3.45 -6.62 15.23
N PHE A 103 2.70 -5.82 14.46
CA PHE A 103 1.25 -5.69 14.65
C PHE A 103 0.57 -7.06 14.55
N TYR A 104 0.95 -7.86 13.57
CA TYR A 104 0.44 -9.23 13.41
C TYR A 104 0.95 -10.12 14.56
N GLN A 105 2.24 -10.07 14.87
CA GLN A 105 2.82 -10.98 15.87
C GLN A 105 2.35 -10.74 17.31
N LEU A 106 1.90 -9.53 17.64
CA LEU A 106 1.42 -9.17 18.98
C LEU A 106 0.12 -9.88 19.36
N THR A 107 -0.72 -10.24 18.39
CA THR A 107 -2.08 -10.76 18.65
C THR A 107 -2.09 -12.30 18.73
N PRO A 108 -3.01 -12.90 19.51
CA PRO A 108 -3.20 -14.35 19.53
C PRO A 108 -3.51 -14.97 18.16
N THR A 109 -4.30 -14.27 17.34
CA THR A 109 -4.69 -14.75 16.00
C THR A 109 -3.59 -14.59 14.96
N LYS A 110 -2.51 -13.85 15.28
CA LYS A 110 -1.46 -13.47 14.34
C LYS A 110 -1.96 -12.60 13.18
N LEU A 111 -3.10 -11.94 13.36
CA LEU A 111 -3.64 -10.92 12.46
C LEU A 111 -3.64 -9.55 13.15
N ALA A 112 -3.30 -8.50 12.42
CA ALA A 112 -3.27 -7.15 12.98
C ALA A 112 -4.68 -6.59 13.20
N GLY A 113 -4.88 -5.87 14.31
CA GLY A 113 -6.00 -4.93 14.45
C GLY A 113 -5.82 -3.70 13.56
N GLU A 114 -6.81 -2.81 13.57
CA GLU A 114 -6.87 -1.64 12.69
C GLU A 114 -5.89 -0.52 13.08
N ASN A 115 -5.54 -0.40 14.36
CA ASN A 115 -4.56 0.59 14.82
C ASN A 115 -3.91 0.21 16.15
N TYR A 116 -2.77 0.85 16.42
CA TYR A 116 -1.95 0.59 17.59
C TYR A 116 -1.54 1.90 18.26
N TYR A 117 -1.53 1.88 19.59
CA TYR A 117 -1.00 2.95 20.44
C TYR A 117 0.40 2.62 20.93
N PHE A 118 1.24 3.65 21.04
CA PHE A 118 2.63 3.56 21.50
C PHE A 118 2.75 4.39 22.79
N ARG A 119 2.55 3.75 23.93
CA ARG A 119 2.59 4.41 25.24
C ARG A 119 4.00 4.41 25.82
N GLN A 120 4.26 5.31 26.76
CA GLN A 120 5.55 5.34 27.44
C GLN A 120 5.77 4.02 28.20
N GLY A 121 6.88 3.34 27.91
CA GLY A 121 7.23 2.05 28.53
C GLY A 121 6.55 0.82 27.94
N GLU A 122 5.74 0.97 26.89
CA GLU A 122 5.10 -0.13 26.16
C GLU A 122 5.45 -0.04 24.67
N ASP A 123 5.73 -1.18 24.03
CA ASP A 123 6.09 -1.18 22.61
C ASP A 123 4.90 -0.89 21.71
N MET A 124 3.81 -1.67 21.83
CA MET A 124 2.62 -1.56 21.00
C MET A 124 1.41 -2.08 21.79
N LEU A 125 0.28 -1.39 21.69
CA LEU A 125 -1.00 -1.82 22.24
C LEU A 125 -2.08 -1.74 21.17
N VAL A 126 -2.81 -2.84 20.94
CA VAL A 126 -3.96 -2.85 20.04
C VAL A 126 -4.97 -1.80 20.49
N GLY A 127 -5.30 -0.86 19.62
CA GLY A 127 -6.39 0.08 19.82
C GLY A 127 -7.70 -0.53 19.32
N THR A 128 -8.04 -0.27 18.07
CA THR A 128 -9.20 -0.91 17.42
C THR A 128 -8.83 -2.32 16.98
N SER A 129 -9.55 -3.33 17.48
CA SER A 129 -9.16 -4.74 17.36
C SER A 129 -9.78 -5.50 16.19
N TRP A 130 -10.63 -4.89 15.35
CA TRP A 130 -11.10 -5.60 14.16
C TRP A 130 -9.99 -5.75 13.13
N ASN A 131 -10.06 -6.82 12.33
CA ASN A 131 -9.24 -7.02 11.14
C ASN A 131 -10.16 -7.15 9.95
N ILE A 132 -10.02 -6.29 8.95
CA ILE A 132 -10.83 -6.33 7.73
C ILE A 132 -10.03 -6.84 6.52
N GLN A 133 -9.02 -7.69 6.74
CA GLN A 133 -8.26 -8.34 5.67
C GLN A 133 -7.38 -7.40 4.81
N ARG A 134 -6.92 -6.32 5.46
CA ARG A 134 -6.12 -5.24 4.90
C ARG A 134 -4.80 -5.71 4.24
N PRO A 135 -4.37 -5.09 3.12
CA PRO A 135 -3.17 -5.51 2.39
C PRO A 135 -1.87 -4.80 2.79
N GLU A 136 -1.91 -3.67 3.48
CA GLU A 136 -0.85 -2.66 3.49
C GLU A 136 0.49 -3.21 4.00
N THR A 137 0.47 -4.06 5.04
CA THR A 137 1.67 -4.74 5.52
C THR A 137 2.25 -5.67 4.44
N ILE A 138 1.43 -6.50 3.78
CA ILE A 138 1.88 -7.43 2.73
C ILE A 138 2.37 -6.65 1.49
N GLU A 139 1.73 -5.54 1.12
CA GLU A 139 2.20 -4.64 0.05
C GLU A 139 3.65 -4.20 0.32
N SER A 140 3.91 -3.72 1.53
CA SER A 140 5.25 -3.29 1.94
C SER A 140 6.28 -4.42 1.89
N LEU A 141 5.93 -5.62 2.37
CA LEU A 141 6.79 -6.79 2.29
C LEU A 141 7.11 -7.17 0.84
N PHE A 142 6.14 -7.03 -0.07
CA PHE A 142 6.33 -7.27 -1.50
C PHE A 142 7.39 -6.33 -2.09
N TYR A 143 7.28 -5.02 -1.85
CA TYR A 143 8.26 -4.05 -2.36
C TYR A 143 9.64 -4.28 -1.76
N LEU A 144 9.73 -4.47 -0.44
CA LEU A 144 10.99 -4.74 0.24
C LEU A 144 11.67 -6.00 -0.27
N TRP A 145 10.93 -7.10 -0.45
CA TRP A 145 11.47 -8.32 -1.05
C TRP A 145 11.97 -8.07 -2.49
N ARG A 146 11.19 -7.42 -3.34
CA ARG A 146 11.57 -7.14 -4.75
C ARG A 146 12.83 -6.30 -4.86
N LEU A 147 13.04 -5.36 -3.95
CA LEU A 147 14.13 -4.38 -4.01
C LEU A 147 15.40 -4.84 -3.30
N THR A 148 15.28 -5.68 -2.27
CA THR A 148 16.43 -6.13 -1.46
C THR A 148 16.82 -7.58 -1.70
N GLY A 149 15.89 -8.42 -2.17
CA GLY A 149 16.07 -9.88 -2.24
C GLY A 149 16.12 -10.57 -0.87
N ASN A 150 15.89 -9.85 0.24
CA ASN A 150 15.94 -10.41 1.58
C ASN A 150 14.75 -11.36 1.82
N ASN A 151 15.04 -12.62 2.11
CA ASN A 151 14.02 -13.65 2.32
C ASN A 151 13.22 -13.50 3.62
N THR A 152 13.68 -12.69 4.58
CA THR A 152 12.90 -12.42 5.81
C THR A 152 11.49 -11.90 5.50
N TYR A 153 11.34 -11.06 4.47
CA TYR A 153 10.01 -10.56 4.09
C TYR A 153 9.09 -11.64 3.52
N ARG A 154 9.67 -12.70 2.94
CA ARG A 154 8.90 -13.87 2.51
C ARG A 154 8.46 -14.74 3.66
N GLU A 155 9.33 -14.92 4.65
CA GLU A 155 9.00 -15.61 5.89
C GLU A 155 7.87 -14.88 6.62
N TRP A 156 8.00 -13.56 6.80
CA TRP A 156 6.96 -12.74 7.43
C TRP A 156 5.63 -12.77 6.69
N ALA A 157 5.64 -12.70 5.36
CA ALA A 157 4.42 -12.80 4.56
C ALA A 157 3.78 -14.20 4.63
N TRP A 158 4.59 -15.26 4.75
CA TRP A 158 4.10 -16.62 4.94
C TRP A 158 3.40 -16.77 6.30
N ASP A 159 3.99 -16.25 7.38
CA ASP A 159 3.38 -16.27 8.71
C ASP A 159 1.99 -15.59 8.70
N ILE A 160 1.89 -14.44 8.03
CA ILE A 160 0.62 -13.71 7.90
C ILE A 160 -0.40 -14.51 7.07
N PHE A 161 0.04 -15.16 5.99
CA PHE A 161 -0.84 -16.02 5.20
C PHE A 161 -1.37 -17.21 6.01
N GLU A 162 -0.51 -17.88 6.80
CA GLU A 162 -0.93 -18.97 7.70
C GLU A 162 -1.92 -18.49 8.76
N ALA A 163 -1.79 -17.24 9.24
CA ALA A 163 -2.74 -16.62 10.14
C ALA A 163 -4.11 -16.41 9.49
N PHE A 164 -4.17 -15.94 8.24
CA PHE A 164 -5.41 -15.84 7.47
C PHE A 164 -6.03 -17.23 7.22
N GLU A 165 -5.23 -18.24 6.87
CA GLU A 165 -5.70 -19.61 6.68
C GLU A 165 -6.33 -20.18 7.96
N SER A 166 -5.74 -19.89 9.12
CA SER A 166 -6.18 -20.43 10.41
C SER A 166 -7.40 -19.72 10.99
N ASN A 167 -7.54 -18.40 10.77
CA ASN A 167 -8.53 -17.58 11.46
C ASN A 167 -9.61 -16.99 10.55
N SER A 168 -9.32 -16.76 9.27
CA SER A 168 -10.23 -16.10 8.33
C SER A 168 -10.87 -17.05 7.35
N ARG A 169 -10.28 -18.21 7.07
CA ARG A 169 -10.82 -19.16 6.08
C ARG A 169 -12.10 -19.82 6.58
N ILE A 170 -13.12 -19.82 5.72
CA ILE A 170 -14.39 -20.55 5.90
C ILE A 170 -14.67 -21.40 4.66
N ALA A 171 -15.73 -22.21 4.70
CA ALA A 171 -16.06 -23.12 3.58
C ALA A 171 -16.32 -22.39 2.24
N SER A 172 -16.81 -21.15 2.29
CA SER A 172 -17.22 -20.37 1.11
C SER A 172 -16.26 -19.23 0.73
N GLY A 173 -15.15 -19.03 1.45
CA GLY A 173 -14.24 -17.92 1.21
C GLY A 173 -13.43 -17.53 2.45
N TYR A 174 -13.23 -16.23 2.65
CA TYR A 174 -12.53 -15.66 3.80
C TYR A 174 -13.38 -14.57 4.46
N VAL A 175 -13.26 -14.42 5.77
CA VAL A 175 -13.94 -13.37 6.54
C VAL A 175 -12.93 -12.57 7.35
N GLY A 176 -13.25 -11.32 7.66
CA GLY A 176 -12.50 -10.54 8.63
C GLY A 176 -12.77 -11.03 10.06
N LEU A 177 -12.21 -10.32 11.03
CA LEU A 177 -12.41 -10.56 12.45
C LEU A 177 -12.99 -9.32 13.12
N LYS A 178 -13.97 -9.52 14.01
CA LYS A 178 -14.46 -8.47 14.92
C LYS A 178 -13.43 -8.14 16.01
N ASP A 179 -12.62 -9.12 16.41
CA ASP A 179 -11.58 -8.96 17.41
C ASP A 179 -10.43 -9.97 17.21
N VAL A 180 -9.25 -9.45 16.87
CA VAL A 180 -7.99 -10.20 16.68
C VAL A 180 -7.47 -10.88 17.96
N ASN A 181 -7.99 -10.54 19.14
CA ASN A 181 -7.63 -11.22 20.38
C ASN A 181 -8.42 -12.50 20.59
N THR A 182 -9.66 -12.56 20.08
CA THR A 182 -10.56 -13.70 20.29
C THR A 182 -10.69 -14.59 19.06
N GLY A 183 -10.38 -14.07 17.87
CA GLY A 183 -10.64 -14.78 16.60
C GLY A 183 -12.12 -14.78 16.23
N ALA A 184 -12.95 -13.97 16.89
CA ALA A 184 -14.36 -13.86 16.54
C ALA A 184 -14.49 -13.29 15.13
N GLN A 185 -14.94 -14.14 14.20
CA GLN A 185 -15.11 -13.80 12.80
C GLN A 185 -16.21 -12.73 12.59
N ASP A 186 -15.99 -11.87 11.60
CA ASP A 186 -17.08 -11.14 10.98
C ASP A 186 -17.77 -12.03 9.92
N ASP A 187 -18.61 -11.43 9.07
CA ASP A 187 -19.30 -12.14 7.98
C ASP A 187 -19.11 -11.39 6.66
N MET A 188 -17.89 -10.91 6.41
CA MET A 188 -17.58 -10.07 5.26
C MET A 188 -16.20 -10.39 4.68
N MET A 189 -16.18 -10.65 3.37
CA MET A 189 -14.95 -10.69 2.58
C MET A 189 -14.82 -9.37 1.84
N GLN A 190 -13.75 -8.62 2.12
CA GLN A 190 -13.49 -7.37 1.41
C GLN A 190 -13.01 -7.66 -0.01
N SER A 191 -13.37 -6.81 -0.97
CA SER A 191 -12.90 -6.96 -2.35
C SER A 191 -11.38 -6.86 -2.44
N PHE A 192 -10.77 -6.00 -1.63
CA PHE A 192 -9.32 -5.82 -1.59
C PHE A 192 -8.56 -7.02 -1.02
N PHE A 193 -9.22 -7.95 -0.30
CA PHE A 193 -8.54 -9.19 0.06
C PHE A 193 -8.11 -9.97 -1.19
N LEU A 194 -8.98 -10.02 -2.20
CA LEU A 194 -8.70 -10.66 -3.49
C LEU A 194 -7.86 -9.76 -4.40
N ALA A 195 -8.20 -8.47 -4.47
CA ALA A 195 -7.50 -7.55 -5.36
C ALA A 195 -6.07 -7.29 -4.90
N GLU A 196 -5.81 -7.23 -3.60
CA GLU A 196 -4.56 -6.73 -3.05
C GLU A 196 -3.84 -7.79 -2.22
N THR A 197 -4.44 -8.22 -1.11
CA THR A 197 -3.78 -9.10 -0.12
C THR A 197 -3.27 -10.39 -0.79
N LEU A 198 -4.14 -11.12 -1.49
CA LEU A 198 -3.74 -12.34 -2.21
C LEU A 198 -2.86 -12.06 -3.42
N LYS A 199 -3.02 -10.91 -4.10
CA LYS A 199 -2.19 -10.56 -5.26
C LYS A 199 -0.76 -10.26 -4.84
N TYR A 200 -0.55 -9.46 -3.80
CA TYR A 200 0.77 -9.16 -3.28
C TYR A 200 1.43 -10.41 -2.69
N LEU A 201 0.69 -11.27 -1.97
CA LEU A 201 1.19 -12.58 -1.55
C LEU A 201 1.67 -13.41 -2.74
N TYR A 202 0.84 -13.56 -3.78
CA TYR A 202 1.20 -14.29 -4.98
C TYR A 202 2.46 -13.72 -5.66
N LEU A 203 2.54 -12.39 -5.82
CA LEU A 203 3.67 -11.72 -6.47
C LEU A 203 4.96 -11.78 -5.64
N LEU A 204 4.86 -11.75 -4.31
CA LEU A 204 5.98 -11.84 -3.39
C LEU A 204 6.66 -13.22 -3.46
N PHE A 205 5.90 -14.29 -3.69
CA PHE A 205 6.43 -15.64 -3.93
C PHE A 205 6.72 -15.96 -5.41
N SER A 206 6.37 -15.05 -6.32
CA SER A 206 6.67 -15.18 -7.75
C SER A 206 8.08 -14.68 -8.11
N PRO A 207 8.65 -15.07 -9.27
CA PRO A 207 9.88 -14.46 -9.78
C PRO A 207 9.76 -12.94 -10.03
N PRO A 208 10.84 -12.14 -9.88
CA PRO A 208 10.84 -10.70 -10.14
C PRO A 208 10.40 -10.27 -11.56
N SER A 209 10.46 -11.19 -12.53
CA SER A 209 10.01 -10.95 -13.91
C SER A 209 8.49 -10.95 -14.07
N VAL A 210 7.73 -11.50 -13.12
CA VAL A 210 6.25 -11.46 -13.13
C VAL A 210 5.82 -10.11 -12.59
N ILE A 211 5.23 -9.26 -13.46
CA ILE A 211 4.89 -7.86 -13.18
C ILE A 211 6.11 -7.11 -12.63
N SER A 212 7.12 -6.90 -13.48
CA SER A 212 8.34 -6.19 -13.09
C SER A 212 8.05 -4.74 -12.68
N LEU A 213 8.70 -4.26 -11.62
CA LEU A 213 8.63 -2.86 -11.18
C LEU A 213 9.31 -1.89 -12.17
N ASP A 214 10.06 -2.41 -13.14
CA ASP A 214 10.61 -1.62 -14.26
C ASP A 214 9.58 -1.32 -15.36
N GLU A 215 8.50 -2.11 -15.42
CA GLU A 215 7.47 -2.01 -16.47
C GLU A 215 6.10 -1.58 -15.94
N TRP A 216 5.85 -1.81 -14.65
CA TRP A 216 4.55 -1.64 -14.01
C TRP A 216 4.65 -0.85 -12.71
N VAL A 217 3.62 -0.05 -12.46
CA VAL A 217 3.37 0.59 -11.17
C VAL A 217 1.95 0.26 -10.73
N PHE A 218 1.79 -0.20 -9.50
CA PHE A 218 0.48 -0.55 -8.95
C PHE A 218 -0.27 0.73 -8.56
N ASN A 219 -1.56 0.85 -8.82
CA ASN A 219 -2.39 1.85 -8.16
C ASN A 219 -2.57 1.50 -6.66
N THR A 220 -3.35 2.28 -5.90
CA THR A 220 -3.59 2.04 -4.45
C THR A 220 -4.53 0.87 -4.15
N GLU A 221 -5.03 0.17 -5.18
CA GLU A 221 -5.85 -1.05 -5.04
C GLU A 221 -5.18 -2.25 -5.75
N ALA A 222 -3.84 -2.26 -5.74
CA ALA A 222 -2.97 -3.26 -6.38
C ALA A 222 -3.28 -3.57 -7.86
N HIS A 223 -3.89 -2.68 -8.63
CA HIS A 223 -4.06 -2.84 -10.07
C HIS A 223 -2.83 -2.33 -10.82
N PRO A 224 -2.09 -3.20 -11.53
CA PRO A 224 -0.87 -2.79 -12.22
C PRO A 224 -1.20 -1.93 -13.45
N LEU A 225 -0.57 -0.76 -13.52
CA LEU A 225 -0.60 0.15 -14.65
C LEU A 225 0.76 0.13 -15.34
N ARG A 226 0.77 0.03 -16.66
CA ARG A 226 2.01 0.01 -17.43
C ARG A 226 2.65 1.40 -17.42
N ILE A 227 3.94 1.47 -17.11
CA ILE A 227 4.72 2.72 -17.17
C ILE A 227 4.72 3.26 -18.60
N ARG A 228 4.47 4.56 -18.76
CA ARG A 228 4.38 5.25 -20.05
C ARG A 228 5.21 6.53 -20.01
N THR A 229 6.13 6.68 -20.96
CA THR A 229 6.88 7.92 -21.12
C THR A 229 5.94 9.10 -21.38
N ARG A 230 5.97 10.09 -20.50
CA ARG A 230 5.32 11.39 -20.68
C ARG A 230 6.35 12.40 -21.18
N ASN A 231 6.05 13.11 -22.25
CA ASN A 231 6.94 14.15 -22.79
C ASN A 231 6.26 15.52 -22.62
N ASP A 232 7.05 16.59 -22.42
CA ASP A 232 6.60 17.99 -22.34
C ASP A 232 6.09 18.55 -23.68
N VAL A 233 5.65 17.70 -24.60
CA VAL A 233 5.10 18.20 -25.86
C VAL A 233 3.80 18.90 -25.50
N HIS A 234 3.82 20.23 -25.59
CA HIS A 234 2.65 21.07 -25.75
C HIS A 234 1.54 20.26 -26.43
N GLU A 235 0.34 20.27 -25.84
CA GLU A 235 -0.89 19.72 -26.41
C GLU A 235 -1.31 20.40 -27.74
N GLU A 236 -0.38 20.89 -28.55
CA GLU A 236 -0.63 21.54 -29.84
C GLU A 236 -0.62 20.57 -31.04
N GLN A 237 -0.31 19.29 -30.88
CA GLN A 237 -0.26 18.34 -32.01
C GLN A 237 -1.28 17.18 -31.96
N LEU A 238 -2.15 17.12 -30.96
CA LEU A 238 -3.27 16.15 -30.95
C LEU A 238 -4.59 16.72 -31.51
N ASN A 239 -4.64 18.01 -31.85
CA ASN A 239 -5.81 18.66 -32.45
C ASN A 239 -5.71 18.91 -33.97
N LEU A 240 -4.68 18.39 -34.66
CA LEU A 240 -4.53 18.54 -36.12
C LEU A 240 -4.74 17.24 -36.92
N ASP A 241 -4.85 16.09 -36.25
CA ASP A 241 -5.08 14.78 -36.90
C ASP A 241 -6.42 14.11 -36.51
N GLN A 242 -7.33 14.82 -35.83
CA GLN A 242 -8.67 14.31 -35.47
C GLN A 242 -9.84 15.03 -36.15
N GLU A 243 -9.60 15.85 -37.18
CA GLU A 243 -10.62 16.18 -38.16
C GLU A 243 -10.59 15.14 -39.30
N ASP A 244 -11.00 13.89 -39.01
CA ASP A 244 -11.78 13.13 -39.99
C ASP A 244 -12.35 11.82 -39.42
N LYS A 245 -13.69 11.73 -39.52
CA LYS A 245 -14.55 10.52 -39.46
C LYS A 245 -14.95 9.97 -38.07
N PHE A 246 -15.91 10.66 -37.46
CA PHE A 246 -16.97 9.95 -36.74
C PHE A 246 -17.96 9.34 -37.75
N PRO A 247 -18.26 8.02 -37.70
CA PRO A 247 -19.43 7.49 -38.39
C PRO A 247 -20.68 7.97 -37.65
N SER A 248 -21.44 8.85 -38.30
CA SER A 248 -22.84 9.07 -37.96
C SER A 248 -23.61 7.79 -38.28
N HIS A 249 -23.97 7.03 -37.26
CA HIS A 249 -25.20 6.24 -37.14
C HIS A 249 -25.04 5.23 -36.00
N LEU A 250 -25.77 5.46 -34.90
CA LEU A 250 -26.48 4.44 -34.12
C LEU A 250 -27.31 5.15 -33.04
N LEU A 251 -28.40 5.77 -33.48
CA LEU A 251 -29.56 6.03 -32.63
C LEU A 251 -30.21 4.68 -32.31
N GLY A 252 -30.35 4.34 -31.03
CA GLY A 252 -31.00 3.09 -30.63
C GLY A 252 -31.04 2.82 -29.13
N ARG A 253 -31.41 3.79 -28.30
CA ARG A 253 -31.82 3.55 -26.91
C ARG A 253 -33.17 2.83 -26.95
N LYS A 254 -33.21 1.51 -26.71
CA LYS A 254 -34.48 0.81 -26.48
C LYS A 254 -34.86 0.94 -25.01
N GLU A 255 -35.91 1.72 -24.78
CA GLU A 255 -36.65 1.78 -23.53
C GLU A 255 -37.26 0.41 -23.18
N GLY A 256 -37.43 0.20 -21.88
CA GLY A 256 -37.97 -1.03 -21.29
C GLY A 256 -39.40 -1.31 -21.74
N ARG A 257 -39.69 -2.60 -21.89
CA ARG A 257 -41.03 -3.09 -22.19
C ARG A 257 -41.57 -3.81 -20.95
N LEU A 258 -42.45 -3.13 -20.23
CA LEU A 258 -43.44 -3.74 -19.34
C LEU A 258 -44.44 -4.47 -20.23
N GLU A 259 -44.62 -5.78 -20.04
CA GLU A 259 -45.84 -6.47 -20.46
C GLU A 259 -46.37 -7.30 -19.29
N ASN A 260 -47.58 -6.91 -18.86
CA ASN A 260 -48.50 -7.70 -18.06
C ASN A 260 -48.88 -8.98 -18.82
N LYS A 261 -48.85 -10.11 -18.11
CA LYS A 261 -49.88 -11.16 -18.17
C LYS A 261 -49.76 -12.06 -16.94
#